data_AF-A0AAE4Q9T3-F1
#
_entry.id   AF-A0AAE4Q9T3-F1
#
_cell.length_a   1.000
_cell.length_b   1.000
_cell.length_c   1.000
_cell.angle_alpha   90.00
_cell.angle_beta   90.00
_cell.angle_gamma   90.00
#
_symmetry.space_group_name_H-M   'P 1'
#
loop_
_entity.id
_entity.type
_entity.pdbx_description
1 polymer ?
#
loop_
_entity_poly.entity_id
_entity_poly.type
_entity_poly.pdbx_seq_one_letter_code
_entity_poly.pdbx_strand_id
1 'polypeptide(L)' 'MVYLIFNYYEGEFLHDNERLLRFSSQGLAKQYMTDHYQVPRPQDVTKKTVEVHHYAFPFRIVKARIA' A
#
# COMPACT_ATOMS: atom_id res chain seq x y z
N MET A 1 -9.28 11.44 -11.74
CA MET A 1 -9.13 11.38 -10.26
C MET A 1 -7.82 10.68 -9.96
N VAL A 2 -7.07 11.15 -8.97
CA VAL A 2 -5.76 10.57 -8.63
C VAL A 2 -5.80 9.97 -7.24
N TYR A 3 -5.18 8.82 -7.08
CA TYR A 3 -5.01 8.14 -5.80
C TYR A 3 -3.53 8.18 -5.42
N LEU A 4 -3.27 8.49 -4.16
CA LEU A 4 -1.94 8.53 -3.56
C LEU A 4 -1.89 7.51 -2.42
N ILE A 5 -0.70 7.04 -2.07
CA ILE A 5 -0.50 6.16 -0.91
C ILE A 5 0.27 6.96 0.13
N PHE A 6 -0.30 7.10 1.32
CA PHE A 6 0.32 7.72 2.47
C PHE A 6 0.90 6.64 3.40
N ASN A 7 2.17 6.78 3.76
CA ASN A 7 2.86 5.92 4.70
C ASN A 7 2.81 6.56 6.10
N TYR A 8 2.08 5.94 7.04
CA TYR A 8 2.03 6.45 8.41
C TYR A 8 3.32 6.24 9.21
N TYR A 9 4.19 5.33 8.76
CA TYR A 9 5.47 5.09 9.42
C TYR A 9 6.44 6.25 9.18
N GLU A 10 6.56 6.71 7.93
CA GLU A 10 7.44 7.82 7.55
C GLU A 10 6.73 9.18 7.65
N GLY A 11 5.41 9.20 7.69
CA GLY A 11 4.61 10.43 7.71
C GLY A 11 4.54 11.13 6.35
N GLU A 12 4.91 10.44 5.28
CA GLU A 12 5.00 10.99 3.93
C GLU A 12 4.24 10.13 2.90
N PHE A 13 4.02 10.69 1.71
CA PHE A 13 3.48 9.92 0.59
C PHE A 13 4.57 9.07 -0.06
N LEU A 14 4.17 7.97 -0.70
CA LEU A 14 5.10 7.15 -1.44
C LEU A 14 5.62 7.90 -2.68
N HIS A 15 6.93 7.79 -2.91
CA HIS A 15 7.61 8.32 -4.09
C HIS A 15 8.32 7.18 -4.83
N ASP A 16 8.34 7.27 -6.15
CA ASP A 16 9.20 6.47 -7.02
C ASP A 16 10.23 7.40 -7.67
N ASN A 17 11.52 7.17 -7.43
CA ASN A 17 12.62 7.97 -7.99
C ASN A 17 12.36 9.50 -7.88
N GLU A 18 12.10 9.98 -6.66
CA GLU A 18 11.81 11.39 -6.32
C GLU A 18 10.47 11.94 -6.86
N ARG A 19 9.66 11.11 -7.55
CA ARG A 19 8.34 11.50 -8.04
C ARG A 19 7.24 10.89 -7.19
N LEU A 20 6.29 11.73 -6.79
CA LEU A 20 5.11 11.29 -6.04
C LEU A 20 4.33 10.20 -6.81
N LEU A 21 4.11 9.05 -6.18
CA LEU A 21 3.35 7.95 -6.77
C LEU A 21 1.87 8.31 -6.89
N ARG A 22 1.39 8.32 -8.13
CA ARG A 22 0.02 8.69 -8.51
C ARG A 22 -0.62 7.54 -9.26
N PHE A 23 -1.76 7.09 -8.77
CA PHE A 23 -2.52 6.00 -9.38
C PHE A 23 -3.82 6.53 -9.98
N SER A 24 -4.20 6.01 -11.14
CA SER A 24 -5.47 6.36 -11.80
C SER A 24 -6.68 5.72 -11.11
N SER A 25 -6.47 4.63 -10.37
CA SER A 25 -7.50 3.91 -9.64
C SER A 25 -7.02 3.41 -8.28
N GLN A 26 -7.96 3.17 -7.36
CA GLN A 26 -7.66 2.55 -6.07
C GLN A 26 -7.12 1.12 -6.21
N GLY A 27 -7.54 0.39 -7.25
CA GLY A 27 -7.08 -0.97 -7.52
C GLY A 27 -5.57 -1.02 -7.81
N LEU A 28 -5.09 -0.10 -8.65
CA LEU A 28 -3.65 0.00 -8.96
C LEU A 28 -2.82 0.37 -7.73
N ALA A 29 -3.32 1.26 -6.88
CA ALA A 29 -2.65 1.59 -5.62
C ALA A 29 -2.53 0.36 -4.69
N LYS A 30 -3.60 -0.45 -4.58
CA LYS A 30 -3.57 -1.70 -3.81
C LYS A 30 -2.59 -2.71 -4.40
N GLN A 31 -2.61 -2.91 -5.73
CA GLN A 31 -1.71 -3.85 -6.38
C GLN A 31 -0.24 -3.48 -6.14
N TYR A 32 0.10 -2.19 -6.21
CA TYR A 32 1.43 -1.70 -5.88
C TYR A 32 1.81 -2.00 -4.41
N MET A 33 0.88 -1.78 -3.47
CA MET A 33 1.11 -2.12 -2.05
C MET A 33 1.34 -3.61 -1.84
N THR A 34 0.57 -4.46 -2.55
CA THR A 34 0.69 -5.92 -2.51
C THR A 34 2.05 -6.38 -3.05
N ASP A 35 2.50 -5.84 -4.17
CA ASP A 35 3.75 -6.25 -4.81
C ASP A 35 5.00 -5.83 -4.01
N HIS A 36 5.01 -4.59 -3.50
CA HIS A 36 6.21 -4.01 -2.90
C HIS A 36 6.27 -4.09 -1.37
N TYR A 37 5.13 -4.13 -0.68
CA TYR A 37 5.07 -3.99 0.77
C TYR A 37 4.29 -5.09 1.48
N GLN A 38 3.80 -6.10 0.76
CA GLN A 38 3.20 -7.24 1.43
C GLN A 38 4.28 -8.03 2.15
N VAL A 39 4.10 -8.20 3.46
CA VAL A 39 5.01 -9.06 4.23
C VAL A 39 4.61 -10.50 3.93
N PRO A 40 5.56 -11.35 3.49
CA PRO A 40 5.28 -12.76 3.33
C PRO A 40 4.86 -13.33 4.69
N ARG A 41 3.76 -14.08 4.73
CA ARG A 41 3.30 -14.67 5.99
C ARG A 41 4.42 -15.55 6.55
N PRO A 42 4.72 -15.49 7.86
CA PRO A 42 5.47 -16.57 8.48
C PRO A 42 4.71 -17.87 8.21
N GLN A 43 5.42 -18.90 7.78
CA GLN A 43 4.85 -20.18 7.40
C GLN A 43 4.02 -20.73 8.58
N ASP A 44 2.70 -20.71 8.46
CA ASP A 44 1.77 -21.09 9.54
C ASP A 44 2.02 -22.54 9.99
N VAL A 45 2.46 -22.72 11.23
CA VAL A 45 2.64 -24.05 11.88
C VAL A 45 1.29 -24.60 12.37
N THR A 46 0.21 -23.81 12.34
CA THR A 46 -1.11 -24.21 12.85
C THR A 46 -2.26 -23.79 11.91
N LYS A 47 -3.10 -24.78 11.53
CA LYS A 47 -4.18 -24.71 10.54
C LYS A 47 -5.36 -23.80 10.93
N LYS A 48 -5.20 -22.48 10.97
CA LYS A 48 -6.33 -21.52 10.93
C LYS A 48 -5.97 -20.32 10.06
N THR A 49 -6.25 -20.44 8.77
CA THR A 49 -5.94 -19.42 7.76
C THR A 49 -6.95 -18.28 7.85
N VAL A 50 -6.63 -17.24 8.63
CA VAL A 50 -7.32 -15.95 8.53
C VAL A 50 -6.54 -15.13 7.50
N GLU A 51 -7.15 -14.85 6.34
CA GLU A 51 -6.49 -14.08 5.27
C GLU A 51 -6.43 -12.59 5.64
N VAL A 52 -5.53 -12.26 6.56
CA VAL A 52 -5.23 -10.86 6.89
C VAL A 52 -4.04 -10.43 6.04
N HIS A 53 -4.29 -9.58 5.04
CA HIS A 53 -3.21 -8.93 4.29
C HIS A 53 -2.40 -8.06 5.25
N HIS A 54 -1.23 -8.56 5.68
CA HIS A 54 -0.27 -7.79 6.46
C HIS A 54 0.66 -7.03 5.51
N TYR A 55 0.55 -5.71 5.53
CA TYR A 55 1.53 -4.83 4.90
C TYR A 55 2.64 -4.49 5.89
N ALA A 56 3.84 -4.23 5.39
CA ALA A 56 5.02 -3.91 6.20
C ALA A 56 4.82 -2.64 7.04
N PHE A 57 3.99 -1.72 6.54
CA PHE A 57 3.68 -0.45 7.20
C PHE A 57 2.19 -0.15 7.15
N PRO A 58 1.68 0.67 8.09
CA PRO A 58 0.34 1.23 8.00
C PRO A 58 0.24 2.20 6.82
N PHE A 59 -0.48 1.79 5.78
CA PHE A 59 -0.71 2.61 4.59
C PHE A 59 -2.16 3.10 4.51
N ARG A 60 -2.35 4.29 3.93
CA ARG A 60 -3.68 4.81 3.57
C ARG A 60 -3.71 5.29 2.13
N ILE A 61 -4.72 4.82 1.40
CA ILE A 61 -4.99 5.33 0.05
C ILE A 61 -5.79 6.63 0.19
N VAL A 62 -5.24 7.72 -0.34
CA VAL A 62 -5.82 9.06 -0.30
C VAL A 62 -6.27 9.44 -1.71
N LYS A 63 -7.47 10.00 -1.83
CA LYS A 63 -8.01 10.50 -3.09
C LYS A 63 -7.66 11.98 -3.24
N ALA A 64 -6.82 12.31 -4.21
CA ALA A 64 -6.45 13.67 -4.55
C ALA A 64 -7.30 14.19 -5.72
N ARG A 65 -7.81 15.42 -5.56
CA ARG A 65 -8.27 16.24 -6.68
C ARG A 65 -7.12 17.17 -7.04
N ILE A 66 -6.48 16.91 -8.17
CA ILE A 66 -5.51 17.84 -8.75
C ILE A 66 -6.37 18.84 -9.55
N ALA A 67 -6.37 20.09 -9.11
CA ALA A 67 -7.04 21.20 -9.80
C ALA A 67 -6.17 21.69 -10.96
#